data_AF-A0A535FJW9-F1
#
_entry.id   AF-A0A535FJW9-F1
#
_cell.length_a   1.000
_cell.length_b   1.000
_cell.length_c   1.000
_cell.angle_alpha   90.00
_cell.angle_beta   90.00
_cell.angle_gamma   90.00
#
_symmetry.space_group_name_H-M   'P 1'
#
loop_
_entity.id
_entity.type
_entity.pdbx_description
1 polymer ?
#
loop_
_entity_poly.entity_id
_entity_poly.type
_entity_poly.pdbx_seq_one_letter_code
_entity_poly.pdbx_strand_id
1 'polypeptide(L)'
;MDIDDETSNAPVEIGSDELLSDDNLRLPESASILVRIHAVRAWLTRRYEETSIEVGEAALALQAMMTPELQETRLRRRERQSQQEQLNHIQQVLAEAQQRLSAYEEAQSLLDECTAHTSGERVLVEYYLSLEDLVQGIIQVSPPGQEHSPRLSALADVQHRVEHVGAPNEED
;
A
#
# COMPACT_ATOMS: atom_id res chain seq x y z
N MET A 1 52.03 -11.06 4.76
CA MET A 1 50.81 -11.71 4.25
C MET A 1 49.81 -10.57 4.14
N ASP A 2 49.71 -10.01 2.95
CA ASP A 2 48.69 -9.02 2.62
C ASP A 2 47.35 -9.75 2.62
N ILE A 3 46.43 -9.25 3.43
CA ILE A 3 45.03 -9.66 3.42
C ILE A 3 44.42 -8.84 2.31
N ASP A 4 44.27 -9.46 1.14
CA ASP A 4 43.51 -8.92 0.02
C ASP A 4 42.08 -8.65 0.52
N ASP A 5 41.82 -7.37 0.75
CA ASP A 5 40.51 -6.76 0.97
C ASP A 5 39.76 -6.75 -0.37
N GLU A 6 39.47 -7.94 -0.91
CA GLU A 6 38.46 -8.11 -1.97
C GLU A 6 37.08 -8.07 -1.29
N THR A 7 36.68 -6.89 -0.83
CA THR A 7 35.26 -6.59 -0.67
C THR A 7 34.61 -6.73 -2.03
N SER A 8 33.92 -7.85 -2.25
CA SER A 8 33.10 -8.13 -3.41
C SER A 8 32.26 -6.91 -3.81
N ASN A 9 32.74 -6.17 -4.81
CA ASN A 9 31.93 -5.30 -5.66
C ASN A 9 31.06 -6.17 -6.58
N ALA A 10 30.29 -7.10 -6.00
CA ALA A 10 29.21 -7.73 -6.74
C ALA A 10 28.13 -6.64 -6.94
N PRO A 11 27.72 -6.32 -8.18
CA PRO A 11 26.60 -5.43 -8.39
C PRO A 11 25.40 -6.01 -7.62
N VAL A 12 24.76 -5.18 -6.79
CA VAL A 12 23.50 -5.56 -6.14
C VAL A 12 22.53 -5.91 -7.26
N GLU A 13 22.21 -7.18 -7.40
CA GLU A 13 21.29 -7.68 -8.41
C GLU A 13 19.87 -7.25 -7.98
N ILE A 14 19.46 -6.06 -8.41
CA ILE A 14 18.11 -5.55 -8.15
C ILE A 14 17.15 -6.38 -9.01
N GLY A 15 16.23 -7.09 -8.35
CA GLY A 15 15.23 -7.90 -9.05
C GLY A 15 14.34 -7.05 -9.94
N SER A 16 13.85 -7.63 -11.06
CA SER A 16 12.96 -6.93 -11.99
C SER A 16 11.69 -6.39 -11.30
N ASP A 17 11.18 -7.09 -10.29
CA ASP A 17 10.00 -6.66 -9.53
C ASP A 17 10.29 -5.42 -8.71
N GLU A 18 11.49 -5.31 -8.14
CA GLU A 18 11.88 -4.16 -7.35
C GLU A 18 11.99 -2.90 -8.22
N LEU A 19 12.56 -3.03 -9.43
CA LEU A 19 12.58 -1.94 -10.43
C LEU A 19 11.17 -1.55 -10.89
N LEU A 20 10.29 -2.54 -11.08
CA LEU A 20 8.93 -2.31 -11.60
C LEU A 20 7.97 -1.78 -10.52
N SER A 21 8.34 -1.90 -9.25
CA SER A 21 7.58 -1.40 -8.10
C SER A 21 7.84 0.07 -7.75
N ASP A 22 8.75 0.76 -8.45
CA ASP A 22 9.07 2.17 -8.15
C ASP A 22 7.87 3.08 -8.41
N ASP A 23 7.54 3.93 -7.43
CA ASP A 23 6.46 4.92 -7.48
C ASP A 23 6.60 5.86 -8.67
N ASN A 24 7.83 6.26 -9.02
CA ASN A 24 8.12 7.20 -10.11
C ASN A 24 8.35 6.51 -11.46
N LEU A 25 8.14 5.19 -11.53
CA LEU A 25 8.34 4.44 -12.76
C LEU A 25 7.38 4.91 -13.85
N ARG A 26 7.93 5.48 -14.92
CA ARG A 26 7.21 5.70 -16.17
C ARG A 26 7.63 4.68 -17.21
N LEU A 27 6.65 4.07 -17.86
CA LEU A 27 6.88 3.13 -18.94
C LEU A 27 6.75 3.84 -20.29
N PRO A 28 7.68 3.60 -21.24
CA PRO A 28 7.59 4.19 -22.57
C PRO A 28 6.32 3.70 -23.29
N GLU A 29 5.83 4.47 -24.27
CA GLU A 29 4.64 4.09 -25.07
C GLU A 29 4.75 2.69 -25.66
N SER A 30 5.94 2.32 -26.14
CA SER A 30 6.24 1.02 -26.73
C SER A 30 6.25 -0.15 -25.74
N ALA A 31 6.11 0.11 -24.43
CA ALA A 31 6.06 -0.95 -23.44
C ALA A 31 4.81 -1.82 -23.63
N SER A 32 5.02 -3.13 -23.74
CA SER A 32 3.92 -4.09 -23.88
C SER A 32 2.95 -4.00 -22.72
N ILE A 33 1.67 -4.27 -22.98
CA ILE A 33 0.63 -4.30 -21.94
C ILE A 33 0.98 -5.25 -20.79
N LEU A 34 1.67 -6.36 -21.06
CA LEU A 34 2.11 -7.31 -20.03
C LEU A 34 3.10 -6.66 -19.05
N VAL A 35 4.04 -5.84 -19.54
CA VAL A 35 4.98 -5.10 -18.69
C VAL A 35 4.25 -4.06 -17.84
N ARG A 36 3.24 -3.38 -18.42
CA ARG A 36 2.42 -2.41 -17.67
C ARG A 36 1.62 -3.09 -16.56
N ILE A 37 0.97 -4.22 -16.85
CA ILE A 37 0.27 -5.04 -15.84
C ILE A 37 1.24 -5.50 -14.76
N HIS A 38 2.43 -5.96 -15.14
CA HIS A 38 3.45 -6.41 -14.19
C HIS A 38 3.95 -5.27 -13.30
N ALA A 39 4.10 -4.05 -13.84
CA ALA A 39 4.46 -2.88 -13.04
C ALA A 39 3.38 -2.47 -12.04
N VAL A 40 2.09 -2.60 -12.38
CA VAL A 40 0.99 -2.42 -11.42
C VAL A 40 1.03 -3.51 -10.36
N ARG A 41 1.18 -4.78 -10.76
CA ARG A 41 1.26 -5.91 -9.82
C ARG A 41 2.42 -5.77 -8.84
N ALA A 42 3.64 -5.56 -9.35
CA ALA A 42 4.82 -5.42 -8.51
C ALA A 42 4.68 -4.26 -7.51
N TRP A 43 4.13 -3.13 -7.96
CA TRP A 43 3.83 -1.99 -7.09
C TRP A 43 2.77 -2.34 -6.03
N LEU A 44 1.67 -2.99 -6.41
CA LEU A 44 0.62 -3.42 -5.48
C LEU A 44 1.14 -4.43 -4.45
N THR A 45 1.97 -5.38 -4.87
CA THR A 45 2.60 -6.36 -3.97
C THR A 45 3.48 -5.66 -2.96
N ARG A 46 4.33 -4.74 -3.41
CA ARG A 46 5.16 -3.94 -2.51
C ARG A 46 4.34 -3.12 -1.52
N ARG A 47 3.29 -2.41 -1.98
CA ARG A 47 2.42 -1.62 -1.10
C ARG A 47 1.68 -2.47 -0.09
N TYR A 48 1.23 -3.65 -0.49
CA TYR A 48 0.62 -4.62 0.42
C TYR A 48 1.61 -5.08 1.49
N GLU A 49 2.84 -5.45 1.11
CA GLU A 49 3.88 -5.90 2.04
C GLU A 49 4.29 -4.80 3.01
N GLU A 50 4.55 -3.58 2.52
CA GLU A 50 4.86 -2.40 3.34
C GLU A 50 3.75 -2.13 4.36
N THR A 51 2.48 -2.12 3.92
CA THR A 51 1.33 -1.88 4.81
C THR A 51 1.12 -3.04 5.78
N SER A 52 1.43 -4.28 5.39
CA SER A 52 1.35 -5.44 6.28
C SER A 52 2.35 -5.32 7.44
N ILE A 53 3.55 -4.82 7.15
CA ILE A 53 4.55 -4.49 8.18
C ILE A 53 4.01 -3.40 9.11
N GLU A 54 3.44 -2.31 8.58
CA GLU A 54 2.83 -1.23 9.41
C GLU A 54 1.76 -1.77 10.36
N VAL A 55 0.89 -2.67 9.89
CA VAL A 55 -0.12 -3.33 10.73
C VAL A 55 0.55 -4.15 11.84
N GLY A 56 1.61 -4.89 11.51
CA GLY A 56 2.40 -5.66 12.48
C GLY A 56 3.04 -4.77 13.55
N GLU A 57 3.67 -3.67 13.15
CA GLU A 57 4.30 -2.71 14.05
C GLU A 57 3.28 -2.04 14.99
N ALA A 58 2.14 -1.60 14.45
CA ALA A 58 1.07 -1.01 15.24
C ALA A 58 0.46 -2.01 16.24
N ALA A 59 0.31 -3.29 15.83
CA ALA A 59 -0.17 -4.35 16.72
C ALA A 59 0.81 -4.65 17.85
N LEU A 60 2.12 -4.69 17.56
CA LEU A 60 3.17 -4.87 18.57
C LEU A 60 3.20 -3.69 19.56
N ALA A 61 3.07 -2.46 19.06
CA ALA A 61 2.99 -1.27 19.90
C ALA A 61 1.78 -1.31 20.84
N LEU A 62 0.63 -1.77 20.34
CA LEU A 62 -0.59 -1.93 21.15
C LEU A 62 -0.40 -2.99 22.24
N GLN A 63 0.22 -4.13 21.91
CA GLN A 63 0.51 -5.19 22.87
C GLN A 63 1.46 -4.72 23.98
N ALA A 64 2.49 -3.96 23.63
CA ALA A 64 3.42 -3.39 24.60
C ALA A 64 2.72 -2.48 25.62
N MET A 65 1.74 -1.68 25.18
CA MET A 65 0.96 -0.81 26.09
C MET A 65 -0.02 -1.57 26.98
N MET A 66 -0.53 -2.71 26.53
CA MET A 66 -1.47 -3.54 27.30
C MET A 66 -0.76 -4.46 28.31
N THR A 67 0.57 -4.51 28.30
CA THR A 67 1.34 -5.39 29.19
C THR A 67 1.19 -4.93 30.66
N PRO A 68 0.78 -5.83 31.58
CA PRO A 68 0.32 -5.47 32.94
C PRO A 68 1.40 -4.86 33.84
N GLU A 69 2.68 -5.07 33.53
CA GLU A 69 3.82 -4.55 34.32
C GLU A 69 3.86 -3.01 34.40
N LEU A 70 3.28 -2.31 33.42
CA LEU A 70 3.15 -0.84 33.43
C LEU A 70 1.93 -0.32 34.22
N GLN A 71 0.97 -1.20 34.54
CA GLN A 71 -0.31 -0.83 35.14
C GLN A 71 -0.33 -0.92 36.68
N GLU A 72 0.64 -1.59 37.31
CA GLU A 72 0.67 -1.79 38.76
C GLU A 72 1.04 -0.52 39.56
N THR A 73 1.68 0.46 38.92
CA THR A 73 1.94 1.76 39.53
C THR A 73 0.66 2.60 39.58
N ARG A 74 0.31 3.13 40.76
CA ARG A 74 -0.78 4.12 40.91
C ARG A 74 -0.40 5.43 40.20
N LEU A 75 -0.68 5.49 38.90
CA LEU A 75 -0.43 6.65 38.05
C LEU A 75 -1.24 7.86 38.51
N ARG A 76 -0.65 9.04 38.40
CA ARG A 76 -1.34 10.31 38.61
C ARG A 76 -2.37 10.54 37.50
N ARG A 77 -3.42 11.33 37.76
CA ARG A 77 -4.52 11.59 36.80
C ARG A 77 -4.04 12.02 35.41
N ARG A 78 -3.01 12.88 35.34
CA ARG A 78 -2.44 13.36 34.06
C ARG A 78 -1.70 12.25 33.30
N GLU A 79 -0.98 11.38 33.99
CA GLU A 79 -0.26 10.24 33.39
C GLU A 79 -1.26 9.23 32.82
N ARG A 80 -2.37 8.97 33.53
CA ARG A 80 -3.46 8.12 33.01
C ARG A 80 -4.11 8.68 31.75
N GLN A 81 -4.33 9.99 31.73
CA GLN A 81 -4.91 10.65 30.56
C GLN A 81 -3.97 10.54 29.35
N SER A 82 -2.68 10.81 29.54
CA SER A 82 -1.66 10.67 28.50
C SER A 82 -1.55 9.24 27.98
N GLN A 83 -1.57 8.23 28.86
CA GLN A 83 -1.58 6.82 28.44
C GLN A 83 -2.83 6.46 27.64
N GLN A 84 -4.00 6.96 28.05
CA GLN A 84 -5.25 6.72 27.31
C GLN A 84 -5.23 7.36 25.92
N GLU A 85 -4.73 8.59 25.82
CA GLU A 85 -4.57 9.29 24.54
C GLU A 85 -3.61 8.53 23.61
N GLN A 86 -2.48 8.04 24.15
CA GLN A 86 -1.54 7.23 23.39
C GLN A 86 -2.14 5.89 22.93
N LEU A 87 -2.88 5.21 23.80
CA LEU A 87 -3.57 3.97 23.46
C LEU A 87 -4.61 4.19 22.35
N ASN A 88 -5.42 5.24 22.47
CA ASN A 88 -6.41 5.59 21.44
C ASN A 88 -5.72 5.90 20.10
N HIS A 89 -4.58 6.60 20.14
CA HIS A 89 -3.81 6.90 18.94
C HIS A 89 -3.27 5.63 18.26
N ILE A 90 -2.68 4.70 19.01
CA ILE A 90 -2.18 3.43 18.44
C ILE A 90 -3.33 2.59 17.86
N GLN A 91 -4.47 2.55 18.55
CA GLN A 91 -5.66 1.86 18.03
C GLN A 91 -6.15 2.47 16.71
N GLN A 92 -6.12 3.80 16.60
CA GLN A 92 -6.46 4.50 15.37
C GLN A 92 -5.48 4.15 14.25
N VAL A 93 -4.17 4.25 14.49
CA VAL A 93 -3.13 3.90 13.50
C VAL A 93 -3.29 2.47 13.00
N LEU A 94 -3.52 1.52 13.91
CA LEU A 94 -3.76 0.12 13.55
C LEU A 94 -5.01 -0.03 12.66
N ALA A 95 -6.12 0.62 13.03
CA ALA A 95 -7.37 0.55 12.27
C ALA A 95 -7.21 1.17 10.87
N GLU A 96 -6.49 2.29 10.75
CA GLU A 96 -6.21 2.93 9.47
C GLU A 96 -5.30 2.07 8.57
N ALA A 97 -4.24 1.48 9.13
CA ALA A 97 -3.35 0.57 8.40
C ALA A 97 -4.09 -0.68 7.93
N GLN A 98 -4.98 -1.24 8.74
CA GLN A 98 -5.84 -2.38 8.35
C GLN A 98 -6.77 -2.03 7.20
N GLN A 99 -7.34 -0.82 7.19
CA GLN A 99 -8.18 -0.35 6.10
C GLN A 99 -7.40 -0.19 4.79
N ARG A 100 -6.17 0.35 4.84
CA ARG A 100 -5.28 0.41 3.67
C ARG A 100 -4.90 -0.98 3.16
N LEU A 101 -4.52 -1.88 4.05
CA LEU A 101 -4.13 -3.25 3.69
C LEU A 101 -5.27 -3.98 2.97
N SER A 102 -6.49 -3.89 3.50
CA SER A 102 -7.67 -4.47 2.87
C SER A 102 -7.97 -3.85 1.50
N ALA A 103 -7.71 -2.55 1.33
CA ALA A 103 -7.88 -1.88 0.04
C ALA A 103 -6.90 -2.43 -1.02
N TYR A 104 -5.63 -2.61 -0.65
CA TYR A 104 -4.63 -3.17 -1.55
C TYR A 104 -4.92 -4.64 -1.90
N GLU A 105 -5.41 -5.43 -0.95
CA GLU A 105 -5.84 -6.83 -1.19
C GLU A 105 -7.02 -6.91 -2.18
N GLU A 106 -8.02 -6.04 -2.01
CA GLU A 106 -9.17 -5.93 -2.92
C GLU A 106 -8.73 -5.47 -4.31
N ALA A 107 -7.83 -4.47 -4.39
CA ALA A 107 -7.28 -3.98 -5.64
C ALA A 107 -6.47 -5.05 -6.38
N GLN A 108 -5.69 -5.88 -5.68
CA GLN A 108 -4.98 -7.03 -6.27
C GLN A 108 -5.95 -8.07 -6.83
N SER A 109 -6.97 -8.44 -6.04
CA SER A 109 -7.99 -9.41 -6.45
C SER A 109 -8.73 -8.95 -7.70
N LEU A 110 -9.10 -7.67 -7.74
CA LEU A 110 -9.77 -7.06 -8.88
C LEU A 110 -8.89 -7.04 -10.13
N LEU A 111 -7.59 -6.78 -9.99
CA LEU A 111 -6.65 -6.84 -11.12
C LEU A 111 -6.56 -8.26 -11.67
N ASP A 112 -6.49 -9.26 -10.80
CA ASP A 112 -6.45 -10.66 -11.19
C ASP A 112 -7.73 -11.08 -11.92
N GLU A 113 -8.89 -10.66 -11.42
CA GLU A 113 -10.18 -10.86 -12.10
C GLU A 113 -10.20 -10.21 -13.50
N CYS A 114 -9.74 -8.97 -13.64
CA CYS A 114 -9.66 -8.31 -14.94
C CYS A 114 -8.70 -9.03 -15.89
N THR A 115 -7.54 -9.50 -15.41
CA THR A 115 -6.60 -10.26 -16.25
C THR A 115 -7.12 -11.64 -16.67
N ALA A 116 -8.03 -12.23 -15.89
CA ALA A 116 -8.64 -13.51 -16.20
C ALA A 116 -9.77 -13.41 -17.22
N HIS A 117 -10.52 -12.30 -17.22
CA HIS A 117 -11.74 -12.13 -18.03
C HIS A 117 -11.59 -11.17 -19.21
N THR A 118 -10.53 -10.36 -19.23
CA THR A 118 -10.20 -9.41 -20.29
C THR A 118 -8.84 -9.75 -20.88
N SER A 119 -8.65 -9.47 -22.17
CA SER A 119 -7.38 -9.72 -22.86
C SER A 119 -6.87 -8.48 -23.59
N GLY A 120 -5.54 -8.42 -23.75
CA GLY A 120 -4.87 -7.35 -24.49
C GLY A 120 -4.91 -6.00 -23.77
N GLU A 121 -4.87 -4.93 -24.57
CA GLU A 121 -4.71 -3.55 -24.10
C GLU A 121 -5.87 -3.04 -23.23
N ARG A 122 -7.02 -3.71 -23.26
CA ARG A 122 -8.20 -3.31 -22.49
C ARG A 122 -8.12 -3.66 -21.01
N VAL A 123 -7.24 -4.56 -20.60
CA VAL A 123 -7.19 -5.05 -19.20
C VAL A 123 -7.05 -3.91 -18.19
N LEU A 124 -6.14 -2.97 -18.43
CA LEU A 124 -5.92 -1.83 -17.50
C LEU A 124 -7.06 -0.81 -17.53
N VAL A 125 -7.74 -0.67 -18.67
CA VAL A 125 -8.92 0.20 -18.79
C VAL A 125 -10.09 -0.36 -17.98
N GLU A 126 -10.40 -1.65 -18.17
CA GLU A 126 -11.47 -2.31 -17.41
C GLU A 126 -11.14 -2.35 -15.91
N TYR A 127 -9.86 -2.55 -15.57
CA TYR A 127 -9.40 -2.48 -14.18
C TYR A 127 -9.60 -1.09 -13.57
N TYR A 128 -9.23 -0.02 -14.28
CA TYR A 128 -9.43 1.35 -13.84
C TYR A 128 -10.91 1.67 -13.61
N LEU A 129 -11.78 1.30 -14.56
CA LEU A 129 -13.23 1.50 -14.42
C LEU A 129 -13.81 0.72 -13.23
N SER A 130 -13.34 -0.50 -13.01
CA SER A 130 -13.77 -1.30 -11.87
C SER A 130 -13.33 -0.69 -10.53
N LEU A 131 -12.12 -0.10 -10.47
CA LEU A 131 -11.67 0.67 -9.31
C LEU A 131 -12.52 1.92 -9.09
N GLU A 132 -12.88 2.62 -10.16
CA GLU A 132 -13.75 3.80 -10.09
C GLU A 132 -15.14 3.45 -9.53
N ASP A 133 -15.75 2.37 -10.02
CA ASP A 133 -17.03 1.86 -9.51
C ASP A 133 -16.93 1.49 -8.02
N LEU A 134 -15.84 0.84 -7.60
CA LEU A 134 -15.57 0.50 -6.21
C LEU A 134 -15.47 1.76 -5.32
N VAL A 135 -14.69 2.75 -5.75
CA VAL A 135 -14.51 4.03 -5.05
C VAL A 135 -15.86 4.77 -4.92
N GLN A 136 -16.64 4.85 -6.00
CA GLN A 136 -17.96 5.47 -5.98
C GLN A 136 -18.92 4.73 -5.04
N GLY A 137 -18.89 3.40 -5.03
CA GLY A 137 -19.68 2.59 -4.09
C GLY A 137 -19.34 2.90 -2.63
N ILE A 138 -18.05 3.04 -2.30
CA ILE A 138 -17.61 3.39 -0.94
C ILE A 138 -18.08 4.80 -0.55
N ILE A 139 -17.95 5.78 -1.45
CA ILE A 139 -18.38 7.17 -1.21
C ILE A 139 -19.89 7.23 -0.94
N GLN A 140 -20.70 6.50 -1.71
CA GLN A 140 -22.16 6.49 -1.55
C GLN A 140 -22.64 5.84 -0.25
N VAL A 141 -21.92 4.82 0.23
CA VAL A 141 -22.25 4.12 1.48
C VAL A 141 -21.73 4.87 2.71
N SER A 142 -20.71 5.72 2.54
CA SER A 142 -20.09 6.45 3.64
C SER A 142 -20.97 7.63 4.10
N PRO A 143 -21.10 7.86 5.42
CA PRO A 143 -21.84 9.02 5.92
C PRO A 143 -21.16 10.34 5.51
N PRO A 144 -21.93 11.41 5.28
CA PRO A 144 -21.40 12.71 4.87
C PRO A 144 -20.40 13.23 5.91
N GLY A 145 -19.17 13.55 5.48
CA GLY A 145 -18.05 13.96 6.34
C GLY A 145 -16.94 12.93 6.54
N GLN A 146 -17.07 11.70 5.99
CA GLN A 146 -16.00 10.68 5.95
C GLN A 146 -15.32 10.57 4.57
N GLU A 147 -15.21 11.68 3.84
CA GLU A 147 -14.65 11.71 2.49
C GLU A 147 -13.16 11.34 2.43
N HIS A 148 -12.47 11.33 3.58
CA HIS A 148 -11.04 11.06 3.69
C HIS A 148 -10.79 9.78 4.50
N SER A 149 -11.30 8.65 4.02
CA SER A 149 -11.01 7.36 4.64
C SER A 149 -9.65 6.82 4.15
N PRO A 150 -8.88 6.15 5.03
CA PRO A 150 -7.63 5.48 4.63
C PRO A 150 -7.81 4.50 3.46
N ARG A 151 -8.97 3.82 3.42
CA ARG A 151 -9.34 2.93 2.31
C ARG A 151 -9.46 3.68 0.98
N LEU A 152 -10.17 4.82 0.97
CA LEU A 152 -10.32 5.65 -0.23
C LEU A 152 -8.99 6.21 -0.70
N SER A 153 -8.13 6.64 0.23
CA SER A 153 -6.78 7.11 -0.10
C SER A 153 -5.96 6.02 -0.79
N ALA A 154 -5.94 4.80 -0.23
CA ALA A 154 -5.21 3.68 -0.82
C ALA A 154 -5.72 3.33 -2.23
N LEU A 155 -7.03 3.30 -2.45
CA LEU A 155 -7.61 3.05 -3.78
C LEU A 155 -7.29 4.18 -4.77
N ALA A 156 -7.28 5.44 -4.33
CA ALA A 156 -6.87 6.57 -5.16
C ALA A 156 -5.40 6.45 -5.58
N ASP A 157 -4.52 5.99 -4.68
CA ASP A 157 -3.11 5.73 -5.01
C ASP A 157 -2.99 4.64 -6.09
N VAL A 158 -3.82 3.58 -6.03
CA VAL A 158 -3.88 2.55 -7.08
C VAL A 158 -4.34 3.14 -8.41
N GLN A 159 -5.41 3.94 -8.42
CA GLN A 159 -5.90 4.59 -9.64
C GLN A 159 -4.80 5.46 -10.26
N HIS A 160 -4.14 6.27 -9.43
CA HIS A 160 -3.03 7.10 -9.89
C HIS A 160 -1.88 6.25 -10.47
N ARG A 161 -1.56 5.12 -9.84
CA ARG A 161 -0.56 4.19 -10.36
C ARG A 161 -0.94 3.67 -11.75
N VAL A 162 -2.19 3.23 -11.92
CA VAL A 162 -2.69 2.70 -13.20
C VAL A 162 -2.63 3.77 -14.29
N GLU A 163 -2.98 5.02 -13.98
CA GLU A 163 -2.82 6.15 -14.90
C GLU A 163 -1.35 6.38 -15.27
N HIS A 164 -0.46 6.38 -14.27
CA HIS A 164 0.95 6.69 -14.44
C HIS A 164 1.68 5.67 -15.32
N VAL A 165 1.31 4.39 -15.21
CA VAL A 165 1.88 3.31 -16.04
C VAL A 165 1.04 2.98 -17.26
N GLY A 166 -0.18 3.51 -17.37
CA GLY A 166 -1.13 3.24 -18.45
C GLY A 166 -1.16 4.33 -19.51
N ALA A 167 -0.87 5.58 -19.15
CA ALA A 167 -0.83 6.68 -20.09
C ALA A 167 0.35 6.51 -21.08
N PRO A 168 0.13 6.79 -22.38
CA PRO A 168 1.23 7.09 -23.29
C PRO A 168 1.96 8.35 -22.81
N ASN A 169 3.28 8.42 -22.99
CA ASN A 169 4.06 9.61 -22.66
C ASN A 169 3.59 10.76 -23.56
N GLU A 170 2.74 11.65 -23.05
CA GLU A 170 2.68 13.02 -23.57
C GLU A 170 4.00 13.70 -23.19
N GLU A 171 5.06 13.46 -23.96
CA GLU A 171 6.29 14.26 -23.92
C GLU A 171 6.13 15.48 -24.83
N ASP A 172 6.37 16.66 -24.25
CA ASP A 172 6.64 17.94 -24.93
C ASP A 172 7.77 17.83 -25.98
#